data_AF-A0A1S2HQF0-F1
#
_entry.id   AF-A0A1S2HQF0-F1
#
_cell.length_a   1.000
_cell.length_b   1.000
_cell.length_c   1.000
_cell.angle_alpha   90.00
_cell.angle_beta   90.00
_cell.angle_gamma   90.00
#
_symmetry.space_group_name_H-M   'P 1'
#
loop_
_entity.id
_entity.type
_entity.pdbx_description
1 polymer ?
#
loop_
_entity_poly.entity_id
_entity_poly.type
_entity_poly.pdbx_seq_one_letter_code
_entity_poly.pdbx_strand_id
1 'polypeptide(L)'
;MAEPVDAWWRRRQWSRGAAVPYAVGEFRADWASYPVLIRQYHPDWNHGVVLTQIPPAAEVLLIWECDVGHVFVATPAEQRSRPGRERRRSVWCPECAVQAQPQRWPVLPEDWPTAVPVPQRVVRVAGRQTLPAAPSRGFGTRIPAAAGATTGVPAGAGAMPSGAVASTRARSRRPDPGAPRRPKQSVPRSICSKTPRLPSGESFTSVCAPATASAVEAELRAALSDRFEFTFDHSAIRLDRPFFDHVEVWPDIILPELRVAIEYDSTGRHGLEHVGPRQETDRRKDRAVRGVGWEVVRIRTGRLQALGPYDLEVSGISGRTIARLTDTLREIRGALFVDAYAR
;
A
#
# COMPACT_ATOMS: atom_id res chain seq x y z
N MET A 1 8.05 -13.82 27.20
CA MET A 1 8.73 -13.26 26.01
C MET A 1 8.92 -14.39 25.04
N ALA A 2 8.40 -14.25 23.83
CA ALA A 2 8.59 -15.23 22.77
C ALA A 2 10.04 -15.23 22.27
N GLU A 3 10.54 -16.41 21.89
CA GLU A 3 11.91 -16.64 21.40
C GLU A 3 11.87 -17.50 20.13
N PRO A 4 12.90 -17.49 19.27
CA PRO A 4 12.97 -18.38 18.10
C PRO A 4 12.91 -19.86 18.48
N VAL A 5 12.30 -20.69 17.62
CA VAL A 5 12.09 -22.13 17.88
C VAL A 5 13.35 -22.88 18.32
N ASP A 6 14.52 -22.55 17.75
CA ASP A 6 15.83 -23.08 18.15
C ASP A 6 16.23 -22.76 19.60
N ALA A 7 15.96 -21.54 20.07
CA ALA A 7 16.24 -21.13 21.44
C ALA A 7 15.25 -21.80 22.40
N TRP A 8 13.97 -21.82 22.01
CA TRP A 8 12.90 -22.48 22.74
C TRP A 8 13.17 -23.97 22.92
N TRP A 9 13.52 -24.69 21.86
CA TRP A 9 13.77 -26.13 21.91
C TRP A 9 14.95 -26.47 22.83
N ARG A 10 16.08 -25.76 22.69
CA ARG A 10 17.26 -25.94 23.57
C ARG A 10 16.97 -25.61 25.04
N ARG A 11 16.23 -24.52 25.30
CA ARG A 11 15.77 -24.16 26.64
C ARG A 11 14.85 -25.24 27.23
N ARG A 12 14.01 -25.85 26.39
CA ARG A 12 13.11 -26.95 26.78
C ARG A 12 13.85 -28.25 27.05
N GLN A 13 14.79 -28.64 26.19
CA GLN A 13 15.72 -29.77 26.39
C GLN A 13 16.40 -29.67 27.75
N TRP A 14 17.01 -28.51 28.06
CA TRP A 14 17.64 -28.24 29.36
C TRP A 14 16.63 -28.32 30.51
N SER A 15 15.47 -27.66 30.40
CA SER A 15 14.47 -27.61 31.49
C SER A 15 13.77 -28.93 31.81
N ARG A 16 13.77 -29.89 30.87
CA ARG A 16 13.18 -31.24 31.05
C ARG A 16 14.24 -32.34 31.16
N GLY A 17 15.54 -32.03 31.04
CA GLY A 17 16.63 -33.02 31.08
C GLY A 17 16.59 -34.05 29.95
N ALA A 18 15.98 -33.72 28.80
CA ALA A 18 15.66 -34.68 27.74
C ALA A 18 15.98 -34.13 26.35
N ALA A 19 16.64 -34.95 25.51
CA ALA A 19 16.99 -34.55 24.13
C ALA A 19 15.76 -34.29 23.24
N VAL A 20 14.64 -34.95 23.53
CA VAL A 20 13.33 -34.69 22.95
C VAL A 20 12.40 -34.27 24.09
N PRO A 21 12.27 -32.98 24.42
CA PRO A 21 11.53 -32.49 25.58
C PRO A 21 10.02 -32.62 25.44
N TYR A 22 9.51 -32.84 24.23
CA TYR A 22 8.10 -33.07 23.94
C TYR A 22 7.95 -34.18 22.90
N ALA A 23 7.07 -35.15 23.14
CA ALA A 23 6.87 -36.28 22.23
C ALA A 23 6.09 -35.87 20.97
N VAL A 24 6.38 -36.49 19.83
CA VAL A 24 5.57 -36.34 18.61
C VAL A 24 4.14 -36.80 18.91
N GLY A 25 3.19 -35.86 18.87
CA GLY A 25 1.80 -36.11 19.23
C GLY A 25 1.37 -35.67 20.63
N GLU A 26 2.27 -35.19 21.51
CA GLU A 26 1.95 -34.80 22.90
C GLU A 26 0.78 -33.80 22.97
N PHE A 27 0.76 -32.79 22.10
CA PHE A 27 -0.31 -31.78 22.01
C PHE A 27 -1.29 -32.00 20.86
N ARG A 28 -1.42 -33.24 20.34
CA ARG A 28 -2.32 -33.49 19.19
C ARG A 28 -3.78 -33.14 19.48
N ALA A 29 -4.21 -33.30 20.73
CA ALA A 29 -5.58 -33.04 21.15
C ALA A 29 -5.88 -31.53 21.18
N ASP A 30 -4.95 -30.73 21.71
CA ASP A 30 -5.07 -29.29 21.83
C ASP A 30 -5.06 -28.61 20.44
N TRP A 31 -4.27 -29.14 19.50
CA TRP A 31 -4.24 -28.68 18.11
C TRP A 31 -5.42 -29.16 17.25
N ALA A 32 -6.13 -30.23 17.65
CA ALA A 32 -7.24 -30.79 16.85
C ALA A 32 -8.39 -29.79 16.62
N SER A 33 -8.57 -28.81 17.52
CA SER A 33 -9.54 -27.71 17.36
C SER A 33 -9.15 -26.69 16.26
N TYR A 34 -7.94 -26.80 15.70
CA TYR A 34 -7.36 -25.82 14.78
C TYR A 34 -6.85 -26.44 13.47
N PRO A 35 -7.69 -27.18 12.71
CA PRO A 35 -7.27 -27.92 11.50
C PRO A 35 -6.81 -27.05 10.32
N VAL A 36 -6.97 -25.73 10.41
CA VAL A 36 -6.34 -24.78 9.48
C VAL A 36 -4.87 -24.54 9.87
N LEU A 37 -4.57 -24.36 11.16
CA LEU A 37 -3.20 -24.15 11.65
C LEU A 37 -2.28 -25.33 11.36
N ILE A 38 -2.83 -26.55 11.40
CA ILE A 38 -2.10 -27.77 11.04
C ILE A 38 -1.66 -27.77 9.56
N ARG A 39 -2.37 -27.10 8.65
CA ARG A 39 -1.96 -26.96 7.23
C ARG A 39 -1.00 -25.81 6.97
N GLN A 40 -0.99 -24.82 7.86
CA GLN A 40 -0.20 -23.58 7.73
C GLN A 40 1.19 -23.70 8.39
N TYR A 41 1.55 -24.89 8.88
CA TYR A 41 2.76 -25.13 9.65
C TYR A 41 3.68 -26.13 8.95
N HIS A 42 4.93 -25.70 8.73
CA HIS A 42 5.93 -26.46 7.99
C HIS A 42 7.10 -26.79 8.92
N PRO A 43 7.30 -28.07 9.33
CA PRO A 43 8.38 -28.45 10.23
C PRO A 43 9.77 -28.08 9.71
N ASP A 44 9.98 -28.16 8.39
CA ASP A 44 11.27 -27.87 7.75
C ASP A 44 11.70 -26.41 7.94
N TRP A 45 10.75 -25.48 8.01
CA TRP A 45 11.00 -24.06 8.32
C TRP A 45 11.07 -23.78 9.82
N ASN A 46 10.65 -24.74 10.64
CA ASN A 46 10.64 -24.68 12.10
C ASN A 46 11.64 -25.70 12.70
N HIS A 47 12.76 -25.90 12.01
CA HIS A 47 13.94 -26.64 12.48
C HIS A 47 13.64 -28.13 12.81
N GLY A 48 12.71 -28.74 12.08
CA GLY A 48 12.28 -30.13 12.25
C GLY A 48 11.33 -30.38 13.42
N VAL A 49 11.02 -29.37 14.24
CA VAL A 49 10.03 -29.48 15.32
C VAL A 49 8.64 -29.57 14.68
N VAL A 50 7.85 -30.60 15.03
CA VAL A 50 6.47 -30.72 14.54
C VAL A 50 5.50 -29.99 15.47
N LEU A 51 4.40 -29.44 14.91
CA LEU A 51 3.42 -28.64 15.67
C LEU A 51 2.88 -29.37 16.92
N THR A 52 2.73 -30.70 16.86
CA THR A 52 2.24 -31.51 17.98
C THR A 52 3.23 -31.69 19.13
N GLN A 53 4.49 -31.23 18.99
CA GLN A 53 5.47 -31.09 20.08
C GLN A 53 5.43 -29.69 20.73
N ILE A 54 4.62 -28.77 20.21
CA ILE A 54 4.54 -27.39 20.69
C ILE A 54 3.23 -27.21 21.46
N PRO A 55 3.25 -26.86 22.77
CA PRO A 55 2.04 -26.50 23.50
C PRO A 55 1.38 -25.28 22.84
N PRO A 56 0.05 -25.22 22.65
CA PRO A 56 -0.60 -24.03 22.11
C PRO A 56 -0.35 -22.76 22.94
N ALA A 57 -0.10 -22.87 24.25
CA ALA A 57 0.26 -21.75 25.12
C ALA A 57 1.77 -21.40 25.10
N ALA A 58 2.55 -21.91 24.14
CA ALA A 58 3.99 -21.67 24.08
C ALA A 58 4.34 -20.27 23.55
N GLU A 59 5.12 -19.54 24.35
CA GLU A 59 5.87 -18.34 23.99
C GLU A 59 7.04 -18.70 23.04
N VAL A 60 6.74 -19.08 21.80
CA VAL A 60 7.71 -19.45 20.77
C VAL A 60 7.33 -18.80 19.44
N LEU A 61 8.31 -18.21 18.76
CA LEU A 61 8.14 -17.65 17.43
C LEU A 61 8.28 -18.76 16.39
N LEU A 62 7.25 -18.93 15.56
CA LEU A 62 7.15 -19.95 14.53
C LEU A 62 6.90 -19.31 13.17
N ILE A 63 7.37 -19.96 12.11
CA ILE A 63 7.10 -19.57 10.72
C ILE A 63 5.86 -20.30 10.23
N TRP A 64 4.92 -19.53 9.66
CA TRP A 64 3.64 -20.00 9.13
C TRP A 64 3.48 -19.57 7.67
N GLU A 65 2.75 -20.36 6.87
CA GLU A 65 2.27 -19.99 5.53
C GLU A 65 0.73 -19.92 5.55
N CYS A 66 0.09 -18.85 5.07
CA CYS A 66 -1.38 -18.85 4.95
C CYS A 66 -1.88 -19.57 3.70
N ASP A 67 -3.18 -19.87 3.59
CA ASP A 67 -3.78 -20.52 2.41
C ASP A 67 -3.71 -19.68 1.10
N VAL A 68 -2.95 -18.57 1.09
CA VAL A 68 -2.68 -17.65 -0.04
C VAL A 68 -1.17 -17.53 -0.34
N GLY A 69 -0.28 -18.17 0.46
CA GLY A 69 1.17 -18.17 0.24
C GLY A 69 1.96 -17.05 0.95
N HIS A 70 1.33 -16.23 1.78
CA HIS A 70 2.09 -15.28 2.61
C HIS A 70 2.80 -16.02 3.75
N VAL A 71 4.12 -15.86 3.85
CA VAL A 71 4.97 -16.42 4.91
C VAL A 71 5.23 -15.36 5.98
N PHE A 72 4.95 -15.68 7.25
CA PHE A 72 5.08 -14.74 8.37
C PHE A 72 5.47 -15.42 9.68
N VAL A 73 5.97 -14.63 10.63
CA VAL A 73 6.39 -15.10 11.96
C VAL A 73 5.34 -14.70 12.99
N ALA A 74 4.85 -15.67 13.77
CA ALA A 74 3.88 -15.44 14.85
C ALA A 74 4.00 -16.49 15.95
N THR A 75 3.64 -16.14 17.18
CA THR A 75 3.43 -17.15 18.23
C THR A 75 2.18 -17.98 17.97
N PRO A 76 2.10 -19.22 18.49
CA PRO A 76 0.86 -19.97 18.64
C PRO A 76 -0.34 -19.14 19.15
N ALA A 77 -0.11 -18.25 20.12
CA ALA A 77 -1.16 -17.44 20.74
C ALA A 77 -1.69 -16.34 19.81
N GLU A 78 -0.79 -15.58 19.17
CA GLU A 78 -1.15 -14.59 18.15
C GLU A 78 -1.86 -15.25 16.97
N GLN A 79 -1.35 -16.38 16.48
CA GLN A 79 -1.90 -17.08 15.32
C GLN A 79 -3.30 -17.69 15.55
N ARG A 80 -3.69 -17.94 16.81
CA ARG A 80 -5.09 -18.27 17.18
C ARG A 80 -5.97 -17.05 17.42
N SER A 81 -5.39 -15.86 17.60
CA SER A 81 -6.12 -14.65 17.98
C SER A 81 -6.84 -14.03 16.78
N ARG A 82 -8.18 -14.03 16.82
CA ARG A 82 -9.00 -13.55 15.70
C ARG A 82 -9.19 -12.03 15.73
N PRO A 83 -8.90 -11.30 14.64
CA PRO A 83 -9.32 -9.90 14.50
C PRO A 83 -10.82 -9.81 14.16
N GLY A 84 -11.66 -9.71 15.20
CA GLY A 84 -13.05 -9.25 15.05
C GLY A 84 -14.06 -10.27 14.47
N ARG A 85 -15.19 -9.74 13.97
CA ARG A 85 -16.36 -10.51 13.50
C ARG A 85 -16.63 -10.42 11.99
N GLU A 86 -15.92 -9.57 11.26
CA GLU A 86 -16.08 -9.43 9.80
C GLU A 86 -15.38 -10.63 9.12
N ARG A 87 -16.14 -11.41 8.34
CA ARG A 87 -15.80 -12.82 8.03
C ARG A 87 -15.19 -12.99 6.64
N ARG A 88 -14.22 -13.92 6.53
CA ARG A 88 -14.39 -15.21 5.79
C ARG A 88 -13.23 -16.21 5.99
N ARG A 89 -13.51 -17.27 6.76
CA ARG A 89 -12.91 -18.63 6.78
C ARG A 89 -11.38 -18.86 6.88
N SER A 90 -10.50 -17.99 6.42
CA SER A 90 -9.06 -18.13 6.65
C SER A 90 -8.69 -17.78 8.10
N VAL A 91 -7.53 -18.31 8.53
CA VAL A 91 -6.89 -17.96 9.82
C VAL A 91 -6.23 -16.59 9.72
N TRP A 92 -5.80 -16.04 10.87
CA TRP A 92 -4.98 -14.83 10.92
C TRP A 92 -3.72 -14.93 10.03
N CYS A 93 -3.44 -13.83 9.36
CA CYS A 93 -2.23 -13.55 8.61
C CYS A 93 -2.19 -12.02 8.52
N PRO A 94 -1.12 -11.34 8.96
CA PRO A 94 -1.11 -9.88 9.02
C PRO A 94 -1.38 -9.22 7.65
N GLU A 95 -0.88 -9.82 6.58
CA GLU A 95 -0.99 -9.36 5.20
C GLU A 95 -2.44 -9.47 4.70
N CYS A 96 -3.04 -10.66 4.86
CA CYS A 96 -4.45 -10.88 4.55
C CYS A 96 -5.39 -10.04 5.43
N ALA A 97 -5.01 -9.76 6.69
CA ALA A 97 -5.79 -8.92 7.60
C ALA A 97 -5.74 -7.42 7.23
N VAL A 98 -4.72 -6.98 6.50
CA VAL A 98 -4.69 -5.65 5.84
C VAL A 98 -5.56 -5.67 4.58
N GLN A 99 -5.37 -6.67 3.70
CA GLN A 99 -6.11 -6.81 2.44
C GLN A 99 -7.63 -6.97 2.65
N ALA A 100 -8.06 -7.65 3.72
CA ALA A 100 -9.46 -7.99 3.98
C ALA A 100 -10.23 -6.96 4.83
N GLN A 101 -9.61 -5.83 5.23
CA GLN A 101 -10.33 -4.76 5.93
C GLN A 101 -11.43 -4.20 5.01
N PRO A 102 -12.72 -4.26 5.40
CA PRO A 102 -13.80 -3.80 4.54
C PRO A 102 -13.67 -2.29 4.33
N GLN A 103 -13.43 -1.92 3.08
CA GLN A 103 -13.45 -0.52 2.65
C GLN A 103 -14.81 0.07 3.05
N ARG A 104 -14.81 1.02 3.98
CA ARG A 104 -16.02 1.77 4.32
C ARG A 104 -16.40 2.60 3.10
N TRP A 105 -17.36 2.10 2.34
CA TRP A 105 -17.99 2.88 1.28
C TRP A 105 -18.45 4.20 1.90
N PRO A 106 -18.17 5.36 1.28
CA PRO A 106 -18.67 6.62 1.79
C PRO A 106 -20.18 6.58 1.95
N VAL A 107 -20.72 7.31 2.93
CA VAL A 107 -22.13 7.68 2.88
C VAL A 107 -22.32 8.42 1.56
N LEU A 108 -23.13 7.86 0.67
CA LEU A 108 -23.34 8.41 -0.66
C LEU A 108 -24.01 9.79 -0.51
N PRO A 109 -23.55 10.82 -1.24
CA PRO A 109 -24.22 12.12 -1.28
C PRO A 109 -25.71 11.99 -1.66
N GLU A 110 -26.54 12.93 -1.22
CA GLU A 110 -27.99 12.93 -1.50
C GLU A 110 -28.31 13.10 -3.00
N ASP A 111 -27.38 13.68 -3.76
CA ASP A 111 -27.38 13.82 -5.22
C ASP A 111 -26.79 12.60 -5.96
N TRP A 112 -26.41 11.53 -5.26
CA TRP A 112 -25.92 10.31 -5.90
C TRP A 112 -27.05 9.64 -6.74
N PRO A 113 -26.79 9.23 -7.99
CA PRO A 113 -27.83 8.76 -8.90
C PRO A 113 -28.55 7.52 -8.34
N THR A 114 -29.88 7.62 -8.22
CA THR A 114 -30.77 6.59 -7.64
C THR A 114 -30.69 5.25 -8.38
N ALA A 115 -30.26 5.27 -9.65
CA ALA A 115 -29.94 4.09 -10.43
C ALA A 115 -28.49 4.18 -10.94
N VAL A 116 -27.55 3.64 -10.17
CA VAL A 116 -26.28 3.16 -10.75
C VAL A 116 -26.63 1.94 -11.59
N PRO A 117 -26.31 1.89 -12.90
CA PRO A 117 -26.51 0.70 -13.70
C PRO A 117 -25.77 -0.48 -13.07
N VAL A 118 -26.47 -1.58 -12.81
CA VAL A 118 -25.84 -2.79 -12.27
C VAL A 118 -24.68 -3.16 -13.19
N PRO A 119 -23.42 -3.23 -12.70
CA PRO A 119 -22.27 -3.51 -13.56
C PRO A 119 -22.53 -4.84 -14.24
N GLN A 120 -22.63 -4.83 -15.58
CA GLN A 120 -23.07 -6.00 -16.32
C GLN A 120 -22.06 -7.12 -16.11
N ARG A 121 -22.41 -8.05 -15.22
CA ARG A 121 -21.66 -9.26 -14.93
C ARG A 121 -21.38 -9.93 -16.26
N VAL A 122 -20.11 -10.05 -16.63
CA VAL A 122 -19.68 -10.57 -17.94
C VAL A 122 -20.28 -11.95 -18.14
N VAL A 123 -21.40 -12.00 -18.87
CA VAL A 123 -22.00 -13.23 -19.33
C VAL A 123 -21.03 -13.75 -20.37
N ARG A 124 -20.36 -14.86 -20.07
CA ARG A 124 -19.57 -15.59 -21.08
C ARG A 124 -20.55 -16.05 -22.15
N VAL A 125 -20.59 -15.34 -23.28
CA VAL A 125 -21.46 -15.65 -24.41
C VAL A 125 -20.95 -16.95 -25.07
N ALA A 126 -21.38 -18.08 -24.52
CA ALA A 126 -21.17 -19.38 -25.09
C ALA A 126 -22.12 -19.53 -26.30
N GLY A 127 -21.60 -19.23 -27.49
CA GLY A 127 -22.31 -19.43 -28.76
C GLY A 127 -22.31 -18.20 -29.65
N ARG A 128 -21.84 -18.40 -30.89
CA ARG A 128 -21.94 -17.45 -32.00
C ARG A 128 -23.41 -17.13 -32.29
N GLN A 129 -23.83 -15.88 -32.14
CA GLN A 129 -25.16 -15.42 -32.56
C GLN A 129 -25.03 -14.36 -33.66
N THR A 130 -25.85 -14.49 -34.70
CA THR A 130 -25.91 -13.57 -35.84
C THR A 130 -26.70 -12.31 -35.49
N LEU A 131 -26.31 -11.17 -36.05
CA LEU A 131 -26.96 -9.87 -35.81
C LEU A 131 -28.46 -9.89 -36.18
N PRO A 132 -29.36 -9.44 -35.29
CA PRO A 132 -30.75 -9.13 -35.65
C PRO A 132 -30.83 -7.91 -36.57
N ALA A 133 -31.83 -7.87 -37.45
CA ALA A 133 -32.07 -6.73 -38.34
C ALA A 133 -32.64 -5.50 -37.59
N ALA A 134 -32.42 -4.31 -38.14
CA ALA A 134 -32.87 -3.05 -37.54
C ALA A 134 -34.39 -2.84 -37.65
N PRO A 135 -35.08 -2.39 -36.58
CA PRO A 135 -36.50 -2.03 -36.63
C PRO A 135 -36.74 -0.66 -37.28
N SER A 136 -37.97 -0.44 -37.75
CA SER A 136 -38.40 0.71 -38.56
C SER A 136 -38.94 1.90 -37.74
N ARG A 137 -39.19 3.03 -38.43
CA ARG A 137 -39.69 4.29 -37.85
C ARG A 137 -41.09 4.15 -37.19
N GLY A 138 -41.30 4.84 -36.07
CA GLY A 138 -42.61 5.00 -35.41
C GLY A 138 -42.71 6.35 -34.66
N PHE A 139 -43.89 6.97 -34.70
CA PHE A 139 -44.14 8.37 -34.25
C PHE A 139 -44.40 8.53 -32.74
N GLY A 140 -44.05 9.71 -32.18
CA GLY A 140 -45.11 10.60 -31.65
C GLY A 140 -45.09 11.11 -30.19
N THR A 141 -44.56 12.34 -29.98
CA THR A 141 -44.99 13.34 -28.94
C THR A 141 -44.81 13.00 -27.44
N ARG A 142 -44.77 13.95 -26.47
CA ARG A 142 -45.19 15.38 -26.41
C ARG A 142 -44.34 16.17 -25.37
N ILE A 143 -44.42 17.52 -25.36
CA ILE A 143 -43.72 18.45 -24.42
C ILE A 143 -44.76 19.34 -23.70
N PRO A 144 -44.49 19.79 -22.44
CA PRO A 144 -44.42 21.24 -22.11
C PRO A 144 -43.23 21.54 -21.13
N ALA A 145 -42.58 22.71 -20.97
CA ALA A 145 -42.87 24.16 -21.09
C ALA A 145 -43.80 24.72 -19.98
N ALA A 146 -43.58 25.85 -19.29
CA ALA A 146 -42.47 26.82 -19.09
C ALA A 146 -42.72 27.53 -17.71
N ALA A 147 -41.98 28.52 -17.15
CA ALA A 147 -40.89 29.42 -17.59
C ALA A 147 -39.84 29.60 -16.44
N GLY A 148 -39.18 30.73 -16.08
CA GLY A 148 -39.30 32.16 -16.43
C GLY A 148 -38.15 33.05 -15.86
N ALA A 149 -38.44 34.31 -15.48
CA ALA A 149 -37.49 35.37 -15.08
C ALA A 149 -37.65 35.77 -13.56
N THR A 150 -36.84 36.62 -12.88
CA THR A 150 -36.25 37.94 -13.26
C THR A 150 -34.93 38.34 -12.54
N THR A 151 -34.33 39.42 -13.05
CA THR A 151 -33.09 40.17 -12.67
C THR A 151 -32.98 40.74 -11.24
N GLY A 152 -31.75 41.01 -10.76
CA GLY A 152 -31.46 41.93 -9.63
C GLY A 152 -29.97 42.19 -9.31
N VAL A 153 -29.50 43.44 -9.46
CA VAL A 153 -28.18 44.04 -9.10
C VAL A 153 -28.40 45.59 -9.05
N PRO A 154 -27.55 46.51 -8.46
CA PRO A 154 -26.15 46.37 -8.00
C PRO A 154 -25.69 47.18 -6.74
N ALA A 155 -24.37 47.18 -6.51
CA ALA A 155 -23.50 48.30 -6.04
C ALA A 155 -23.27 48.62 -4.53
N GLY A 156 -22.12 49.29 -4.27
CA GLY A 156 -21.52 49.65 -2.97
C GLY A 156 -20.22 48.84 -2.72
N ALA A 157 -18.97 49.33 -2.84
CA ALA A 157 -18.31 50.56 -2.35
C ALA A 157 -18.35 50.70 -0.81
N GLY A 158 -17.24 50.85 -0.07
CA GLY A 158 -15.81 50.85 -0.43
C GLY A 158 -14.91 51.14 0.80
N ALA A 159 -13.65 51.51 0.57
CA ALA A 159 -12.67 52.06 1.53
C ALA A 159 -12.12 51.20 2.71
N MET A 160 -10.80 50.96 2.65
CA MET A 160 -9.85 50.97 3.79
C MET A 160 -9.35 52.42 4.00
N PRO A 161 -8.50 52.82 4.99
CA PRO A 161 -7.65 52.00 5.87
C PRO A 161 -7.46 52.50 7.35
N SER A 162 -6.52 51.84 8.05
CA SER A 162 -5.61 52.40 9.08
C SER A 162 -6.12 52.71 10.51
N GLY A 163 -5.42 52.12 11.49
CA GLY A 163 -5.42 52.50 12.90
C GLY A 163 -4.39 51.66 13.68
N ALA A 164 -3.29 52.26 14.12
CA ALA A 164 -2.17 51.55 14.76
C ALA A 164 -2.00 51.96 16.23
N VAL A 165 -1.74 51.00 17.12
CA VAL A 165 -1.36 51.28 18.53
C VAL A 165 -0.31 50.32 19.10
N ALA A 166 0.71 50.93 19.71
CA ALA A 166 1.52 50.48 20.85
C ALA A 166 2.01 49.02 20.95
N SER A 167 3.33 48.82 20.75
CA SER A 167 4.03 47.65 21.30
C SER A 167 4.34 47.86 22.79
N THR A 168 4.16 46.83 23.62
CA THR A 168 4.71 46.77 24.99
C THR A 168 5.65 45.57 25.15
N ARG A 169 6.95 45.85 25.37
CA ARG A 169 7.98 44.82 25.56
C ARG A 169 7.95 44.28 27.00
N ALA A 170 7.23 43.18 27.24
CA ALA A 170 7.37 42.41 28.48
C ALA A 170 8.77 41.77 28.56
N ARG A 171 9.47 41.92 29.70
CA ARG A 171 10.85 41.44 29.88
C ARG A 171 10.89 39.92 30.07
N SER A 172 11.77 39.23 29.36
CA SER A 172 12.01 37.80 29.51
C SER A 172 12.68 37.47 30.85
N ARG A 173 11.97 36.78 31.74
CA ARG A 173 12.58 36.09 32.89
C ARG A 173 13.39 34.88 32.38
N ARG A 174 14.60 34.69 32.91
CA ARG A 174 15.37 33.46 32.69
C ARG A 174 14.69 32.30 33.45
N PRO A 175 14.58 31.09 32.89
CA PRO A 175 14.01 29.93 33.58
C PRO A 175 15.02 29.29 34.54
N ASP A 176 14.50 28.67 35.61
CA ASP A 176 15.28 27.98 36.64
C ASP A 176 15.90 26.65 36.15
N PRO A 177 17.18 26.35 36.44
CA PRO A 177 17.84 25.11 36.03
C PRO A 177 17.50 23.92 36.95
N GLY A 178 16.20 23.64 37.12
CA GLY A 178 15.72 22.53 37.97
C GLY A 178 14.31 22.00 37.68
N ALA A 179 13.51 22.69 36.86
CA ALA A 179 12.14 22.25 36.56
C ALA A 179 12.11 21.01 35.64
N PRO A 180 11.28 19.99 35.93
CA PRO A 180 11.16 18.81 35.06
C PRO A 180 10.62 19.21 33.68
N ARG A 181 11.23 18.69 32.61
CA ARG A 181 10.86 18.98 31.22
C ARG A 181 9.43 18.50 30.92
N ARG A 182 8.47 19.42 30.97
CA ARG A 182 7.11 19.22 30.45
C ARG A 182 7.22 18.73 28.99
N PRO A 183 6.54 17.63 28.60
CA PRO A 183 6.65 17.11 27.23
C PRO A 183 6.20 18.19 26.24
N LYS A 184 6.98 18.40 25.18
CA LYS A 184 6.62 19.34 24.12
C LYS A 184 5.31 18.85 23.49
N GLN A 185 4.23 19.63 23.65
CA GLN A 185 3.02 19.41 22.87
C GLN A 185 3.40 19.53 21.39
N SER A 186 3.21 18.45 20.64
CA SER A 186 3.42 18.44 19.20
C SER A 186 2.46 19.41 18.55
N VAL A 187 2.98 20.39 17.82
CA VAL A 187 2.15 21.23 16.94
C VAL A 187 1.37 20.30 16.00
N PRO A 188 0.03 20.40 15.90
CA PRO A 188 -0.74 19.55 15.02
C PRO A 188 -0.31 19.84 13.58
N ARG A 189 0.20 18.81 12.89
CA ARG A 189 0.65 18.95 11.50
C ARG A 189 -0.57 19.05 10.60
N SER A 190 -0.71 20.18 9.92
CA SER A 190 -1.76 20.40 8.92
C SER A 190 -1.45 19.58 7.66
N ILE A 191 -2.33 18.63 7.33
CA ILE A 191 -2.26 17.88 6.08
C ILE A 191 -2.41 18.85 4.89
N CYS A 192 -1.64 18.64 3.83
CA CYS A 192 -1.70 19.44 2.62
C CYS A 192 -3.11 19.41 1.99
N SER A 193 -3.71 20.59 1.79
CA SER A 193 -5.04 20.76 1.19
C SER A 193 -5.06 20.72 -0.35
N LYS A 194 -3.89 20.62 -0.99
CA LYS A 194 -3.74 20.62 -2.45
C LYS A 194 -3.98 19.26 -3.11
N THR A 195 -3.89 18.16 -2.36
CA THR A 195 -4.17 16.81 -2.89
C THR A 195 -5.63 16.71 -3.33
N PRO A 196 -5.93 16.39 -4.61
CA PRO A 196 -7.31 16.27 -5.07
C PRO A 196 -8.04 15.11 -4.38
N ARG A 197 -9.37 15.23 -4.27
CA ARG A 197 -10.25 14.25 -3.59
C ARG A 197 -10.51 13.02 -4.46
N LEU A 198 -9.44 12.30 -4.80
CA LEU A 198 -9.48 11.06 -5.58
C LEU A 198 -9.69 9.81 -4.70
N PRO A 199 -10.13 8.69 -5.29
CA PRO A 199 -10.16 7.37 -4.64
C PRO A 199 -8.79 6.93 -4.12
N SER A 200 -8.77 6.09 -3.09
CA SER A 200 -7.51 5.48 -2.62
C SER A 200 -6.90 4.60 -3.71
N GLY A 201 -5.59 4.73 -3.91
CA GLY A 201 -4.85 4.06 -4.97
C GLY A 201 -4.96 4.74 -6.33
N GLU A 202 -5.67 5.86 -6.50
CA GLU A 202 -5.74 6.51 -7.81
C GLU A 202 -4.47 7.31 -8.12
N SER A 203 -3.93 7.13 -9.34
CA SER A 203 -2.78 7.90 -9.85
C SER A 203 -3.22 9.16 -10.58
N PHE A 204 -2.43 10.23 -10.46
CA PHE A 204 -2.73 11.54 -11.05
C PHE A 204 -1.46 12.39 -11.18
N THR A 205 -1.52 13.50 -11.92
CA THR A 205 -0.47 14.54 -11.93
C THR A 205 -0.67 15.48 -10.75
N SER A 206 0.26 15.50 -9.79
CA SER A 206 0.15 16.35 -8.60
C SER A 206 0.84 17.71 -8.75
N VAL A 207 0.18 18.76 -8.22
CA VAL A 207 0.73 20.11 -8.02
C VAL A 207 1.66 20.23 -6.81
N CYS A 208 1.89 19.12 -6.09
CA CYS A 208 2.77 18.99 -4.94
C CYS A 208 3.92 18.01 -5.14
N ALA A 209 3.92 17.24 -6.24
CA ALA A 209 5.08 16.44 -6.61
C ALA A 209 6.32 17.34 -6.78
N PRO A 210 7.51 16.91 -6.33
CA PRO A 210 8.76 17.52 -6.76
C PRO A 210 8.85 17.55 -8.28
N ALA A 211 9.51 18.56 -8.84
CA ALA A 211 9.93 18.48 -10.24
C ALA A 211 10.87 17.28 -10.41
N THR A 212 10.66 16.47 -11.45
CA THR A 212 11.50 15.31 -11.78
C THR A 212 12.96 15.74 -11.82
N ALA A 213 13.78 15.18 -10.93
CA ALA A 213 14.94 15.87 -10.38
C ALA A 213 16.27 15.47 -11.04
N SER A 214 16.31 14.33 -11.71
CA SER A 214 17.50 13.78 -12.35
C SER A 214 17.29 13.50 -13.85
N ALA A 215 18.39 13.59 -14.60
CA ALA A 215 18.42 13.14 -16.00
C ALA A 215 18.16 11.63 -16.13
N VAL A 216 18.33 10.85 -15.05
CA VAL A 216 18.18 9.39 -15.05
C VAL A 216 16.71 8.98 -14.99
N GLU A 217 15.87 9.73 -14.27
CA GLU A 217 14.40 9.61 -14.37
C GLU A 217 13.90 9.86 -15.80
N ALA A 218 14.51 10.82 -16.51
CA ALA A 218 14.18 11.14 -17.88
C ALA A 218 14.66 10.04 -18.85
N GLU A 219 15.88 9.53 -18.68
CA GLU A 219 16.42 8.41 -19.46
C GLU A 219 15.59 7.13 -19.29
N LEU A 220 15.25 6.76 -18.05
CA LEU A 220 14.41 5.60 -17.74
C LEU A 220 13.00 5.75 -18.32
N ARG A 221 12.41 6.94 -18.25
CA ARG A 221 11.10 7.24 -18.83
C ARG A 221 11.13 7.14 -20.36
N ALA A 222 12.12 7.73 -21.02
CA ALA A 222 12.32 7.58 -22.47
C ALA A 222 12.47 6.11 -22.88
N ALA A 223 13.37 5.36 -22.23
CA ALA A 223 13.64 3.97 -22.59
C ALA A 223 12.47 2.99 -22.29
N LEU A 224 11.48 3.42 -21.49
CA LEU A 224 10.19 2.75 -21.34
C LEU A 224 9.18 3.20 -22.42
N SER A 225 9.06 4.50 -22.69
CA SER A 225 8.22 5.04 -23.77
C SER A 225 8.59 4.50 -25.16
N ASP A 226 9.88 4.26 -25.41
CA ASP A 226 10.39 3.68 -26.66
C ASP A 226 9.94 2.22 -26.88
N ARG A 227 9.51 1.53 -25.80
CA ARG A 227 9.08 0.13 -25.81
C ARG A 227 7.59 -0.07 -25.58
N PHE A 228 6.92 0.88 -24.92
CA PHE A 228 5.55 0.71 -24.44
C PHE A 228 4.65 1.94 -24.63
N GLU A 229 3.35 1.68 -24.74
CA GLU A 229 2.27 2.67 -24.83
C GLU A 229 1.60 2.92 -23.46
N PHE A 230 2.40 3.10 -22.40
CA PHE A 230 1.91 3.43 -21.06
C PHE A 230 1.70 4.95 -20.85
N THR A 231 0.90 5.30 -19.84
CA THR A 231 0.67 6.69 -19.38
C THR A 231 1.81 7.14 -18.45
N PHE A 232 2.56 8.19 -18.83
CA PHE A 232 3.78 8.64 -18.12
C PHE A 232 3.72 10.06 -17.53
N ASP A 233 2.58 10.76 -17.62
CA ASP A 233 2.34 12.13 -17.12
C ASP A 233 1.82 12.18 -15.68
N HIS A 234 1.40 11.03 -15.13
CA HIS A 234 1.06 10.88 -13.72
C HIS A 234 2.31 10.94 -12.83
N SER A 235 2.24 11.73 -11.74
CA SER A 235 3.36 12.02 -10.83
C SER A 235 3.07 11.74 -9.35
N ALA A 236 1.84 11.33 -9.01
CA ALA A 236 1.45 10.94 -7.67
C ALA A 236 0.47 9.76 -7.64
N ILE A 237 0.47 9.03 -6.53
CA ILE A 237 -0.55 8.04 -6.16
C ILE A 237 -1.25 8.50 -4.88
N ARG A 238 -2.58 8.44 -4.85
CA ARG A 238 -3.42 8.84 -3.72
C ARG A 238 -3.41 7.76 -2.61
N LEU A 239 -2.97 8.11 -1.40
CA LEU A 239 -2.85 7.17 -0.28
C LEU A 239 -4.12 7.03 0.56
N ASP A 240 -4.22 5.98 1.36
CA ASP A 240 -5.25 5.82 2.41
C ASP A 240 -4.99 6.70 3.64
N ARG A 241 -3.71 6.85 4.02
CA ARG A 241 -3.22 7.50 5.24
C ARG A 241 -2.15 8.57 4.93
N PRO A 242 -1.89 9.52 5.84
CA PRO A 242 -0.82 10.50 5.65
C PRO A 242 0.58 9.89 5.59
N PHE A 243 1.33 10.24 4.55
CA PHE A 243 2.77 10.02 4.44
C PHE A 243 3.46 11.38 4.56
N PHE A 244 4.23 11.53 5.64
CA PHE A 244 4.57 12.85 6.19
C PHE A 244 3.31 13.74 6.32
N ASP A 245 3.30 14.90 5.68
CA ASP A 245 2.22 15.90 5.79
C ASP A 245 1.31 15.92 4.54
N HIS A 246 1.43 14.90 3.67
CA HIS A 246 0.65 14.69 2.45
C HIS A 246 -0.18 13.40 2.52
N VAL A 247 -1.25 13.30 1.72
CA VAL A 247 -2.05 12.06 1.55
C VAL A 247 -1.92 11.49 0.15
N GLU A 248 -0.72 11.65 -0.40
CA GLU A 248 -0.24 11.22 -1.71
C GLU A 248 1.23 10.82 -1.58
N VAL A 249 1.75 10.09 -2.57
CA VAL A 249 3.14 9.67 -2.67
C VAL A 249 3.64 9.84 -4.10
N TRP A 250 4.92 10.18 -4.25
CA TRP A 250 5.58 10.48 -5.53
C TRP A 250 6.67 9.42 -5.81
N PRO A 251 6.38 8.38 -6.61
CA PRO A 251 7.40 7.56 -7.26
C PRO A 251 8.03 8.30 -8.44
N ASP A 252 9.19 7.85 -8.89
CA ASP A 252 9.93 8.45 -10.01
C ASP A 252 9.23 8.20 -11.36
N ILE A 253 8.64 7.02 -11.51
CA ILE A 253 7.75 6.64 -12.61
C ILE A 253 6.55 5.88 -12.05
N ILE A 254 5.38 6.19 -12.61
CA ILE A 254 4.10 5.53 -12.34
C ILE A 254 3.69 4.84 -13.65
N LEU A 255 3.23 3.58 -13.59
CA LEU A 255 2.61 2.85 -14.70
C LEU A 255 1.14 2.54 -14.31
N PRO A 256 0.18 3.42 -14.64
CA PRO A 256 -1.22 3.31 -14.20
C PRO A 256 -1.93 2.03 -14.64
N GLU A 257 -1.66 1.58 -15.86
CA GLU A 257 -2.26 0.40 -16.49
C GLU A 257 -1.87 -0.88 -15.76
N LEU A 258 -0.61 -0.97 -15.33
CA LEU A 258 -0.07 -2.09 -14.58
C LEU A 258 -0.26 -1.94 -13.07
N ARG A 259 -0.68 -0.77 -12.55
CA ARG A 259 -0.63 -0.44 -11.11
C ARG A 259 0.74 -0.80 -10.51
N VAL A 260 1.82 -0.32 -11.16
CA VAL A 260 3.20 -0.46 -10.69
C VAL A 260 3.85 0.93 -10.53
N ALA A 261 4.50 1.13 -9.40
CA ALA A 261 5.36 2.27 -9.11
C ALA A 261 6.83 1.85 -9.25
N ILE A 262 7.65 2.69 -9.86
CA ILE A 262 9.09 2.47 -10.02
C ILE A 262 9.86 3.58 -9.32
N GLU A 263 10.89 3.19 -8.58
CA GLU A 263 11.81 4.06 -7.85
C GLU A 263 13.23 3.82 -8.40
N TYR A 264 14.05 4.85 -8.54
CA TYR A 264 15.47 4.76 -8.94
C TYR A 264 16.37 5.19 -7.77
N ASP A 265 16.75 4.23 -6.94
CA ASP A 265 17.56 4.49 -5.75
C ASP A 265 19.05 4.57 -6.11
N SER A 266 19.69 5.68 -5.75
CA SER A 266 21.15 5.83 -5.79
C SER A 266 21.71 6.16 -4.42
N THR A 267 22.99 5.86 -4.18
CA THR A 267 23.64 6.18 -2.89
C THR A 267 23.78 7.69 -2.62
N GLY A 268 23.43 8.54 -3.60
CA GLY A 268 23.56 9.99 -3.52
C GLY A 268 25.01 10.47 -3.63
N ARG A 269 25.17 11.80 -3.69
CA ARG A 269 26.50 12.46 -3.69
C ARG A 269 27.31 12.18 -2.42
N HIS A 270 26.65 11.80 -1.32
CA HIS A 270 27.25 11.64 0.00
C HIS A 270 27.22 10.21 0.56
N GLY A 271 26.77 9.21 -0.21
CA GLY A 271 26.81 7.79 0.20
C GLY A 271 25.83 7.40 1.32
N LEU A 272 24.87 8.27 1.66
CA LEU A 272 23.98 8.15 2.82
C LEU A 272 22.48 8.16 2.45
N GLU A 273 22.14 8.13 1.16
CA GLU A 273 20.77 7.92 0.71
C GLU A 273 20.42 6.41 0.73
N HIS A 274 19.16 6.09 1.10
CA HIS A 274 18.62 4.71 1.25
C HIS A 274 19.35 3.76 2.22
N VAL A 275 20.14 4.30 3.16
CA VAL A 275 20.82 3.55 4.24
C VAL A 275 20.26 3.94 5.61
N GLY A 276 20.18 2.99 6.55
CA GLY A 276 19.79 3.23 7.94
C GLY A 276 18.35 3.78 8.08
N PRO A 277 18.10 4.84 8.86
CA PRO A 277 16.75 5.41 9.04
C PRO A 277 16.03 5.84 7.75
N ARG A 278 16.78 6.11 6.66
CA ARG A 278 16.19 6.36 5.33
C ARG A 278 15.61 5.07 4.74
N GLN A 279 16.29 3.93 4.88
CA GLN A 279 15.77 2.61 4.47
C GLN A 279 14.48 2.21 5.22
N GLU A 280 14.31 2.63 6.48
CA GLU A 280 13.04 2.44 7.20
C GLU A 280 11.92 3.33 6.63
N THR A 281 12.27 4.55 6.21
CA THR A 281 11.35 5.48 5.52
C THR A 281 10.96 4.93 4.15
N ASP A 282 11.90 4.38 3.39
CA ASP A 282 11.67 3.65 2.13
C ASP A 282 10.69 2.49 2.35
N ARG A 283 10.98 1.59 3.30
CA ARG A 283 10.06 0.49 3.69
C ARG A 283 8.70 0.98 4.22
N ARG A 284 8.54 2.25 4.58
CA ARG A 284 7.23 2.85 4.89
C ARG A 284 6.55 3.41 3.63
N LYS A 285 7.28 4.02 2.70
CA LYS A 285 6.79 4.45 1.38
C LYS A 285 6.21 3.24 0.63
N ASP A 286 7.01 2.19 0.53
CA ASP A 286 6.66 0.90 -0.06
C ASP A 286 5.37 0.29 0.50
N ARG A 287 5.25 0.24 1.83
CA ARG A 287 4.04 -0.30 2.48
C ARG A 287 2.81 0.59 2.30
N ALA A 288 2.98 1.90 2.15
CA ALA A 288 1.86 2.80 1.85
C ALA A 288 1.38 2.63 0.40
N VAL A 289 2.31 2.52 -0.57
CA VAL A 289 1.99 2.25 -1.98
C VAL A 289 1.32 0.88 -2.13
N ARG A 290 1.90 -0.19 -1.56
CA ARG A 290 1.33 -1.54 -1.56
C ARG A 290 -0.01 -1.62 -0.83
N GLY A 291 -0.19 -0.87 0.25
CA GLY A 291 -1.45 -0.74 0.98
C GLY A 291 -2.62 -0.17 0.18
N VAL A 292 -2.36 0.50 -0.95
CA VAL A 292 -3.38 1.03 -1.86
C VAL A 292 -3.46 0.30 -3.21
N GLY A 293 -2.98 -0.95 -3.28
CA GLY A 293 -3.19 -1.85 -4.41
C GLY A 293 -2.19 -1.72 -5.56
N TRP A 294 -1.02 -1.13 -5.31
CA TRP A 294 0.08 -1.02 -6.27
C TRP A 294 1.22 -1.98 -5.93
N GLU A 295 2.04 -2.35 -6.91
CA GLU A 295 3.35 -2.98 -6.65
C GLU A 295 4.47 -1.93 -6.75
N VAL A 296 5.60 -2.16 -6.07
CA VAL A 296 6.78 -1.28 -6.11
C VAL A 296 7.99 -2.06 -6.61
N VAL A 297 8.67 -1.52 -7.62
CA VAL A 297 9.93 -2.04 -8.17
C VAL A 297 11.02 -0.99 -7.96
N ARG A 298 12.01 -1.28 -7.11
CA ARG A 298 13.15 -0.36 -6.91
C ARG A 298 14.33 -0.77 -7.79
N ILE A 299 14.79 0.12 -8.65
CA ILE A 299 16.04 0.00 -9.40
C ILE A 299 17.14 0.54 -8.48
N ARG A 300 17.91 -0.36 -7.86
CA ARG A 300 18.84 -0.02 -6.76
C ARG A 300 20.27 -0.07 -7.25
N THR A 301 21.00 1.03 -7.08
CA THR A 301 22.31 1.22 -7.71
C THR A 301 23.50 1.27 -6.75
N GLY A 302 24.67 0.91 -7.26
CA GLY A 302 25.92 0.87 -6.48
C GLY A 302 26.01 -0.37 -5.59
N ARG A 303 25.92 -0.19 -4.27
CA ARG A 303 25.95 -1.29 -3.26
C ARG A 303 24.66 -1.36 -2.43
N LEU A 304 23.55 -0.82 -2.96
CA LEU A 304 22.25 -0.84 -2.30
C LEU A 304 21.56 -2.20 -2.47
N GLN A 305 21.53 -2.98 -1.38
CA GLN A 305 20.78 -4.24 -1.32
C GLN A 305 19.28 -4.06 -1.59
N ALA A 306 18.65 -5.04 -2.24
CA ALA A 306 17.21 -5.17 -2.44
C ALA A 306 16.39 -5.02 -1.13
N LEU A 307 15.18 -4.45 -1.25
CA LEU A 307 14.20 -4.28 -0.17
C LEU A 307 12.93 -5.11 -0.42
N GLY A 308 12.51 -5.26 -1.68
CA GLY A 308 11.42 -6.13 -2.14
C GLY A 308 11.91 -7.27 -3.05
N PRO A 309 11.08 -8.29 -3.32
CA PRO A 309 11.44 -9.44 -4.14
C PRO A 309 11.67 -9.10 -5.62
N TYR A 310 11.07 -7.99 -6.10
CA TYR A 310 11.14 -7.53 -7.47
C TYR A 310 12.19 -6.43 -7.71
N ASP A 311 13.02 -6.10 -6.71
CA ASP A 311 14.00 -5.02 -6.82
C ASP A 311 15.18 -5.41 -7.74
N LEU A 312 15.63 -4.44 -8.53
CA LEU A 312 16.68 -4.63 -9.54
C LEU A 312 17.99 -4.00 -9.09
N GLU A 313 18.87 -4.80 -8.49
CA GLU A 313 20.27 -4.43 -8.28
C GLU A 313 20.99 -4.31 -9.63
N VAL A 314 21.48 -3.10 -9.97
CA VAL A 314 22.17 -2.76 -11.23
C VAL A 314 23.25 -1.69 -11.06
N SER A 315 24.14 -1.56 -12.05
CA SER A 315 25.14 -0.48 -12.09
C SER A 315 24.58 0.88 -12.57
N GLY A 316 23.40 0.87 -13.21
CA GLY A 316 22.74 2.07 -13.77
C GLY A 316 21.67 1.70 -14.80
N ILE A 317 21.15 2.70 -15.51
CA ILE A 317 20.27 2.49 -16.67
C ILE A 317 21.08 1.93 -17.84
N SER A 318 20.47 0.99 -18.57
CA SER A 318 21.03 0.33 -19.75
C SER A 318 19.95 -0.48 -20.47
N GLY A 319 20.15 -0.84 -21.75
CA GLY A 319 19.22 -1.71 -22.47
C GLY A 319 18.97 -3.08 -21.79
N ARG A 320 19.94 -3.57 -21.00
CA ARG A 320 19.81 -4.78 -20.15
C ARG A 320 18.99 -4.51 -18.88
N THR A 321 19.15 -3.33 -18.27
CA THR A 321 18.35 -2.89 -17.12
C THR A 321 16.86 -2.82 -17.50
N ILE A 322 16.55 -2.22 -18.65
CA ILE A 322 15.17 -2.13 -19.15
C ILE A 322 14.61 -3.51 -19.56
N ALA A 323 15.44 -4.42 -20.08
CA ALA A 323 15.03 -5.80 -20.34
C ALA A 323 14.66 -6.54 -19.05
N ARG A 324 15.52 -6.51 -18.01
CA ARG A 324 15.19 -7.07 -16.69
C ARG A 324 13.91 -6.47 -16.11
N LEU A 325 13.74 -5.15 -16.21
CA LEU A 325 12.53 -4.46 -15.77
C LEU A 325 11.29 -4.92 -16.54
N THR A 326 11.39 -5.12 -17.86
CA THR A 326 10.31 -5.69 -18.66
C THR A 326 9.90 -7.07 -18.13
N ASP A 327 10.86 -7.96 -17.91
CA ASP A 327 10.58 -9.31 -17.43
C ASP A 327 10.03 -9.34 -16.00
N THR A 328 10.50 -8.45 -15.13
CA THR A 328 9.92 -8.23 -13.78
C THR A 328 8.49 -7.68 -13.85
N LEU A 329 8.15 -6.78 -14.77
CA LEU A 329 6.75 -6.36 -14.98
C LEU A 329 5.88 -7.55 -15.45
N ARG A 330 6.41 -8.40 -16.34
CA ARG A 330 5.74 -9.62 -16.80
C ARG A 330 5.54 -10.65 -15.69
N GLU A 331 6.44 -10.70 -14.70
CA GLU A 331 6.28 -11.51 -13.49
C GLU A 331 5.17 -10.96 -12.59
N ILE A 332 5.17 -9.64 -12.34
CA ILE A 332 4.23 -8.96 -11.42
C ILE A 332 2.78 -8.93 -11.94
N ARG A 333 2.57 -8.87 -13.27
CA ARG A 333 1.22 -8.74 -13.89
C ARG A 333 0.88 -9.81 -14.94
N GLY A 334 1.81 -10.68 -15.31
CA GLY A 334 1.64 -11.65 -16.38
C GLY A 334 1.95 -11.06 -17.76
N ALA A 335 2.71 -11.80 -18.57
CA ALA A 335 3.21 -11.35 -19.87
C ALA A 335 2.11 -10.75 -20.78
N LEU A 336 0.96 -11.41 -20.89
CA LEU A 336 -0.19 -10.97 -21.68
C LEU A 336 -0.64 -9.52 -21.38
N PHE A 337 -0.56 -9.07 -20.13
CA PHE A 337 -1.00 -7.73 -19.74
C PHE A 337 0.07 -6.65 -19.94
N VAL A 338 1.34 -7.03 -20.01
CA VAL A 338 2.47 -6.11 -20.27
C VAL A 338 2.71 -5.98 -21.77
N ASP A 339 2.75 -7.11 -22.47
CA ASP A 339 2.99 -7.19 -23.91
C ASP A 339 1.83 -6.62 -24.74
N ALA A 340 0.62 -6.51 -24.16
CA ALA A 340 -0.52 -5.79 -24.76
C ALA A 340 -0.29 -4.27 -24.94
N TYR A 341 0.74 -3.71 -24.31
CA TYR A 341 1.15 -2.32 -24.45
C TYR A 341 2.50 -2.18 -25.19
N ALA A 342 3.08 -3.25 -25.71
CA ALA A 342 4.36 -3.19 -26.43
C ALA A 342 4.22 -2.48 -27.80
N ARG A 343 5.29 -1.79 -28.21
CA ARG A 343 5.44 -1.13 -29.52
C ARG A 343 5.99 -2.06 -30.61
#